data_AF-A0AAQ0TPH9-F1
#
_entry.id   AF-A0AAQ0TPH9-F1
#
_cell.length_a   1.000
_cell.length_b   1.000
_cell.length_c   1.000
_cell.angle_alpha   90.00
_cell.angle_beta   90.00
_cell.angle_gamma   90.00
#
_symmetry.space_group_name_H-M   'P 1'
#
loop_
_entity.id
_entity.type
_entity.pdbx_description
1 polymer ?
#
loop_
_entity_poly.entity_id
_entity_poly.type
_entity_poly.pdbx_seq_one_letter_code
_entity_poly.pdbx_strand_id
1 'polypeptide(L)'
;MPNPENITPHQFKPGQSGNPKGRPKSRVPEQLVKIFGSKAKAKKFYSLSAVEINEWEAAILSFTFADLQLLVKWEEAPIYPKGLARAILSDMKNGKTTTLDKLRERQYGKPTQRMELTGKDGGDLIPARTLTKEEAAELFKTLNEKY
;
A
#
# COMPACT_ATOMS: atom_id res chain seq x y z
N MET A 1 -5.30 21.10 -22.15
CA MET A 1 -4.07 21.33 -21.35
C MET A 1 -4.34 22.46 -20.37
N PRO A 2 -3.86 22.42 -19.11
CA PRO A 2 -4.01 23.55 -18.20
C PRO A 2 -3.27 24.79 -18.73
N ASN A 3 -3.86 25.98 -18.55
CA ASN A 3 -3.28 27.24 -19.04
C ASN A 3 -1.91 27.48 -18.35
N PRO A 4 -0.79 27.56 -19.10
CA PRO A 4 0.55 27.72 -18.52
C PRO A 4 0.72 28.98 -17.66
N GLU A 5 -0.06 30.03 -17.92
CA GLU A 5 -0.07 31.27 -17.11
C GLU A 5 -0.53 31.04 -15.66
N ASN A 6 -1.32 30.00 -15.41
CA ASN A 6 -1.79 29.65 -14.06
C ASN A 6 -0.77 28.82 -13.27
N ILE A 7 0.31 28.33 -13.91
CA ILE A 7 1.26 27.38 -13.30
C ILE A 7 2.56 28.08 -12.94
N THR A 8 3.01 29.03 -13.78
CA THR A 8 4.23 29.82 -13.58
C THR A 8 4.33 30.55 -12.23
N PRO A 9 3.28 31.15 -11.63
CA PRO A 9 3.41 31.83 -10.34
C PRO A 9 3.55 30.88 -9.14
N HIS A 10 3.18 29.62 -9.29
CA HIS A 10 3.21 28.62 -8.22
C HIS A 10 4.39 27.64 -8.32
N GLN A 11 5.28 27.87 -9.28
CA GLN A 11 6.47 27.05 -9.46
C GLN A 11 7.55 27.41 -8.44
N PHE A 12 8.00 26.42 -7.67
CA PHE A 12 9.13 26.60 -6.76
C PHE A 12 10.39 26.98 -7.54
N LYS A 13 11.14 27.96 -7.04
CA LYS A 13 12.45 28.29 -7.62
C LYS A 13 13.40 27.09 -7.43
N PRO A 14 14.34 26.85 -8.36
CA PRO A 14 15.38 25.84 -8.16
C PRO A 14 16.10 26.07 -6.82
N GLY A 15 16.14 25.04 -5.95
CA GLY A 15 16.70 25.13 -4.60
C GLY A 15 15.74 25.65 -3.50
N GLN A 16 14.55 26.12 -3.86
CA GLN A 16 13.50 26.45 -2.92
C GLN A 16 12.78 25.17 -2.47
N SER A 17 13.03 24.74 -1.24
CA SER A 17 12.25 23.68 -0.63
C SER A 17 10.80 24.16 -0.46
N GLY A 18 9.84 23.37 -0.94
CA GLY A 18 8.42 23.58 -0.65
C GLY A 18 8.05 23.39 0.83
N ASN A 19 9.00 22.89 1.64
CA ASN A 19 8.88 22.84 3.09
C ASN A 19 10.16 23.39 3.76
N PRO A 20 10.30 24.72 3.90
CA PRO A 20 11.51 25.37 4.40
C PRO A 20 11.79 25.06 5.88
N LYS A 21 10.78 24.70 6.66
CA LYS A 21 10.93 24.30 8.08
C LYS A 21 11.15 22.79 8.26
N GLY A 22 11.19 22.04 7.16
CA GLY A 22 11.35 20.60 7.15
C GLY A 22 10.17 19.86 7.78
N ARG A 23 10.31 18.55 7.94
CA ARG A 23 9.31 17.72 8.60
C ARG A 23 9.18 18.16 10.07
N PRO A 24 7.96 18.42 10.59
CA PRO A 24 7.76 18.67 12.00
C PRO A 24 8.40 17.59 12.86
N LYS A 25 9.08 17.98 13.94
CA LYS A 25 9.77 17.04 14.85
C LYS A 25 8.75 16.13 15.53
N SER A 26 9.09 14.84 15.64
CA SER A 26 8.27 13.88 16.39
C SER A 26 8.31 14.20 17.88
N ARG A 27 7.14 14.21 18.53
CA ARG A 27 7.00 14.38 19.98
C ARG A 27 7.22 13.07 20.76
N VAL A 28 7.24 11.93 20.06
CA VAL A 28 7.34 10.60 20.68
C VAL A 28 8.59 10.45 21.55
N PRO A 29 9.80 10.86 21.12
CA PRO A 29 10.99 10.75 21.96
C PRO A 29 10.86 11.51 23.28
N GLU A 30 10.30 12.72 23.27
CA GLU A 30 10.09 13.52 24.47
C GLU A 30 9.06 12.88 25.41
N GLN A 31 8.00 12.30 24.86
CA GLN A 31 6.99 11.58 25.63
C GLN A 31 7.55 10.31 26.27
N LEU A 32 8.39 9.55 25.57
CA LEU A 32 9.06 8.37 26.13
C LEU A 32 9.95 8.75 27.31
N VAL A 33 10.67 9.88 27.23
CA VAL A 33 11.47 10.37 28.36
C VAL A 33 10.60 10.68 29.57
N LYS A 34 9.40 11.26 29.38
CA LYS A 34 8.45 11.52 30.47
C LYS A 34 7.93 10.23 31.12
N ILE A 35 7.61 9.21 30.32
CA ILE A 35 7.09 7.92 30.80
C ILE A 35 8.17 7.15 31.58
N PHE A 36 9.38 7.06 31.03
CA PHE A 36 10.44 6.21 31.58
C PHE A 36 11.39 6.94 32.53
N GLY A 37 11.21 8.25 32.74
CA GLY A 37 12.02 9.09 33.61
C GLY A 37 13.48 9.23 33.20
N SER A 38 13.89 8.69 32.05
CA SER A 38 15.28 8.63 31.61
C SER A 38 15.43 8.65 30.10
N LYS A 39 16.30 9.53 29.60
CA LYS A 39 16.71 9.57 28.18
C LYS A 39 17.42 8.29 27.75
N ALA A 40 18.18 7.65 28.64
CA ALA A 40 18.87 6.41 28.31
C ALA A 40 17.89 5.25 28.11
N LYS A 41 16.86 5.14 28.94
CA LYS A 41 15.78 4.15 28.76
C LYS A 41 14.93 4.45 27.53
N ALA A 42 14.59 5.72 27.29
CA ALA A 42 13.85 6.13 26.10
C ALA A 42 14.58 5.82 24.79
N LYS A 43 15.92 5.92 24.77
CA LYS A 43 16.75 5.58 23.60
C LYS A 43 16.84 4.09 23.31
N LYS A 44 16.57 3.21 24.28
CA LYS A 44 16.54 1.75 24.07
C LYS A 44 15.33 1.31 23.23
N PHE A 45 14.31 2.15 23.12
CA PHE A 45 13.21 1.91 22.21
C PHE A 45 13.63 2.32 20.80
N TYR A 46 13.95 1.31 19.99
CA TYR A 46 14.11 1.50 18.56
C TYR A 46 12.72 1.66 17.93
N SER A 47 12.57 2.64 17.06
CA SER A 47 11.43 2.65 16.16
C SER A 47 11.56 1.44 15.25
N LEU A 48 10.57 0.54 15.29
CA LEU A 48 10.48 -0.59 14.36
C LEU A 48 10.66 -0.08 12.93
N SER A 49 11.72 -0.55 12.28
CA SER A 49 11.99 -0.18 10.89
C SER A 49 11.04 -0.94 9.96
N ALA A 50 10.84 -0.44 8.74
CA ALA A 50 10.02 -1.16 7.76
C ALA A 50 10.59 -2.56 7.45
N VAL A 51 11.91 -2.69 7.43
CA VAL A 51 12.59 -3.98 7.23
C VAL A 51 12.29 -4.93 8.37
N GLU A 52 12.49 -4.47 9.61
CA GLU A 52 12.24 -5.26 10.81
C GLU A 52 10.78 -5.72 10.90
N ILE A 53 9.83 -4.83 10.54
CA ILE A 53 8.42 -5.19 10.46
C ILE A 53 8.19 -6.31 9.45
N ASN A 54 8.72 -6.16 8.23
CA ASN A 54 8.53 -7.14 7.18
C ASN A 54 9.18 -8.48 7.55
N GLU A 55 10.34 -8.49 8.20
CA GLU A 55 10.99 -9.71 8.67
C GLU A 55 10.17 -10.42 9.75
N TRP A 56 9.63 -9.67 10.73
CA TRP A 56 8.75 -10.23 11.76
C TRP A 56 7.47 -10.83 11.16
N GLU A 57 6.83 -10.10 10.25
CA GLU A 57 5.59 -10.57 9.60
C GLU A 57 5.85 -11.81 8.73
N ALA A 58 6.97 -11.86 8.00
CA ALA A 58 7.36 -13.03 7.20
C ALA A 58 7.68 -14.25 8.08
N ALA A 59 8.40 -14.04 9.18
CA ALA A 59 8.72 -15.11 10.12
C ALA A 59 7.45 -15.67 10.79
N ILE A 60 6.53 -14.82 11.22
CA ILE A 60 5.28 -15.25 11.86
C ILE A 60 4.43 -16.10 10.91
N LEU A 61 4.43 -15.80 9.61
CA LEU A 61 3.71 -16.60 8.61
C LEU A 61 4.28 -18.01 8.43
N SER A 62 5.56 -18.25 8.79
CA SER A 62 6.18 -19.58 8.71
C SER A 62 6.15 -20.37 10.03
N PHE A 63 5.69 -19.76 11.12
CA PHE A 63 5.66 -20.39 12.45
C PHE A 63 4.63 -21.49 12.57
N THR A 64 4.96 -22.52 13.36
CA THR A 64 3.98 -23.51 13.79
C THR A 64 3.11 -22.97 14.93
N PHE A 65 2.02 -23.65 15.25
CA PHE A 65 1.17 -23.31 16.39
C PHE A 65 1.96 -23.29 17.72
N ALA A 66 2.93 -24.20 17.90
CA ALA A 66 3.76 -24.27 19.09
C ALA A 66 4.70 -23.06 19.19
N ASP A 67 5.28 -22.64 18.07
CA ASP A 67 6.18 -21.47 18.01
C ASP A 67 5.42 -20.18 18.33
N LEU A 68 4.19 -20.04 17.82
CA LEU A 68 3.32 -18.92 18.18
C LEU A 68 3.01 -18.89 19.68
N GLN A 69 2.74 -20.05 20.29
CA GLN A 69 2.53 -20.13 21.74
C GLN A 69 3.79 -19.78 22.53
N LEU A 70 4.97 -20.21 22.07
CA LEU A 70 6.25 -19.90 22.68
C LEU A 70 6.48 -18.38 22.67
N LEU A 71 6.28 -17.74 21.51
CA LEU A 71 6.40 -16.29 21.34
C LEU A 71 5.43 -15.52 22.24
N VAL A 72 4.20 -16.00 22.42
CA VAL A 72 3.22 -15.37 23.32
C VAL A 72 3.60 -15.53 24.79
N LYS A 73 4.21 -16.65 25.18
CA LYS A 73 4.66 -16.92 26.55
C LYS A 73 5.95 -16.17 26.92
N TRP A 74 6.78 -15.82 25.95
CA TRP A 74 8.01 -15.08 26.20
C TRP A 74 7.71 -13.68 26.77
N GLU A 75 8.11 -13.43 28.01
CA GLU A 75 7.78 -12.19 28.75
C GLU A 75 8.48 -10.95 28.16
N GLU A 76 9.75 -11.09 27.78
CA GLU A 76 10.56 -9.99 27.23
C GLU A 76 10.35 -9.76 25.72
N ALA A 77 9.47 -10.55 25.09
CA ALA A 77 9.23 -10.43 23.66
C ALA A 77 8.75 -9.03 23.27
N PRO A 78 9.19 -8.48 22.12
CA PRO A 78 8.63 -7.25 21.60
C PRO A 78 7.12 -7.37 21.40
N ILE A 79 6.38 -6.33 21.81
CA ILE A 79 4.91 -6.35 21.79
C ILE A 79 4.35 -6.55 20.39
N TYR A 80 5.04 -6.06 19.35
CA TYR A 80 4.59 -6.17 17.98
C TYR A 80 4.44 -7.63 17.49
N PRO A 81 5.49 -8.46 17.41
CA PRO A 81 5.37 -9.86 17.03
C PRO A 81 4.52 -10.68 18.01
N LYS A 82 4.62 -10.40 19.32
CA LYS A 82 3.80 -11.07 20.34
C LYS A 82 2.30 -10.79 20.16
N GLY A 83 1.94 -9.58 19.80
CA GLY A 83 0.56 -9.18 19.51
C GLY A 83 0.01 -9.86 18.28
N LEU A 84 0.79 -9.93 17.20
CA LEU A 84 0.44 -10.65 15.98
C LEU A 84 0.22 -12.15 16.25
N ALA A 85 1.14 -12.80 16.96
CA ALA A 85 1.00 -14.20 17.32
C ALA A 85 -0.26 -14.45 18.19
N ARG A 86 -0.53 -13.58 19.16
CA ARG A 86 -1.76 -13.67 19.97
C ARG A 86 -3.03 -13.50 19.14
N ALA A 87 -3.02 -12.59 18.18
CA ALA A 87 -4.15 -12.34 17.30
C ALA A 87 -4.41 -13.55 16.38
N ILE A 88 -3.36 -14.14 15.79
CA ILE A 88 -3.46 -15.37 14.99
C ILE A 88 -4.02 -16.52 15.85
N LEU A 89 -3.48 -16.75 17.05
CA LEU A 89 -3.97 -17.79 17.95
C LEU A 89 -5.45 -17.59 18.32
N SER A 90 -5.88 -16.33 18.49
CA SER A 90 -7.29 -16.00 18.76
C SER A 90 -8.17 -16.25 17.53
N ASP A 91 -7.73 -15.84 16.35
CA ASP A 91 -8.44 -16.06 15.09
C ASP A 91 -8.59 -17.56 14.81
N MET A 92 -7.53 -18.34 14.97
CA MET A 92 -7.54 -19.80 14.82
C MET A 92 -8.55 -20.47 15.76
N LYS A 93 -8.62 -20.05 17.03
CA LYS A 93 -9.62 -20.57 17.99
C LYS A 93 -11.06 -20.27 17.57
N ASN A 94 -11.28 -19.16 16.89
CA ASN A 94 -12.59 -18.75 16.41
C ASN A 94 -12.88 -19.20 14.96
N GLY A 95 -11.99 -20.01 14.35
CA GLY A 95 -12.11 -20.45 12.96
C GLY A 95 -11.98 -19.31 11.93
N LYS A 96 -11.39 -18.18 12.30
CA LYS A 96 -11.17 -17.02 11.44
C LYS A 96 -9.74 -17.01 10.90
N THR A 97 -9.55 -16.44 9.71
CA THR A 97 -8.22 -16.26 9.08
C THR A 97 -7.85 -14.80 8.90
N THR A 98 -8.63 -13.86 9.45
CA THR A 98 -8.56 -12.44 9.11
C THR A 98 -7.18 -11.81 9.34
N THR A 99 -6.47 -12.23 10.37
CA THR A 99 -5.10 -11.78 10.67
C THR A 99 -4.09 -12.34 9.68
N LEU A 100 -4.19 -13.62 9.33
CA LEU A 100 -3.34 -14.23 8.30
C LEU A 100 -3.56 -13.59 6.93
N ASP A 101 -4.81 -13.31 6.56
CA ASP A 101 -5.13 -12.67 5.28
C ASP A 101 -4.54 -11.26 5.20
N LYS A 102 -4.67 -10.46 6.25
CA LYS A 102 -4.06 -9.11 6.33
C LYS A 102 -2.53 -9.15 6.26
N LEU A 103 -1.90 -10.10 6.94
CA LEU A 103 -0.45 -10.28 6.88
C LEU A 103 0.01 -10.68 5.47
N ARG A 104 -0.70 -11.60 4.82
CA ARG A 104 -0.41 -12.00 3.44
C ARG A 104 -0.58 -10.85 2.46
N GLU A 105 -1.67 -10.08 2.55
CA GLU A 105 -1.91 -8.92 1.69
C GLU A 105 -0.82 -7.86 1.84
N ARG A 106 -0.30 -7.69 3.05
CA ARG A 106 0.78 -6.74 3.31
C ARG A 106 2.13 -7.20 2.74
N GLN A 107 2.42 -8.50 2.81
CA GLN A 107 3.70 -9.06 2.37
C GLN A 107 3.77 -9.35 0.87
N TYR A 108 2.67 -9.84 0.30
CA TYR A 108 2.62 -10.32 -1.08
C TYR A 108 1.69 -9.49 -1.96
N GLY A 109 1.05 -8.48 -1.40
CA GLY A 109 0.06 -7.67 -2.08
C GLY A 109 -1.32 -8.33 -2.10
N LYS A 110 -2.31 -7.56 -2.54
CA LYS A 110 -3.66 -8.07 -2.77
C LYS A 110 -3.72 -8.83 -4.09
N PRO A 111 -4.58 -9.86 -4.21
CA PRO A 111 -4.93 -10.43 -5.50
C PRO A 111 -5.34 -9.31 -6.47
N THR A 112 -4.86 -9.40 -7.71
CA THR A 112 -5.16 -8.40 -8.74
C THR A 112 -6.66 -8.35 -8.99
N GLN A 113 -7.28 -7.22 -8.65
CA GLN A 113 -8.69 -7.00 -8.96
C GLN A 113 -8.81 -6.70 -10.45
N ARG A 114 -9.46 -7.60 -11.20
CA ARG A 114 -9.84 -7.33 -12.60
C ARG A 114 -11.00 -6.34 -12.57
N MET A 115 -10.75 -5.13 -13.05
CA MET A 115 -11.79 -4.15 -13.30
C MET A 115 -12.27 -4.36 -14.73
N GLU A 116 -13.47 -4.91 -14.88
CA GLU A 116 -14.15 -4.93 -16.17
C GLU A 116 -14.48 -3.48 -16.52
N LEU A 117 -13.70 -2.92 -17.43
CA LEU A 117 -13.95 -1.60 -17.99
C LEU A 117 -15.01 -1.83 -19.10
N THR A 118 -16.27 -1.97 -18.71
CA THR A 118 -17.42 -2.09 -19.62
C THR A 118 -18.27 -0.83 -19.61
N GLY A 119 -18.84 -0.48 -20.77
CA GLY A 119 -19.86 0.55 -20.91
C GLY A 119 -21.14 0.24 -20.13
N LYS A 120 -22.08 1.19 -20.11
CA LYS A 120 -23.34 1.15 -19.35
C LYS A 120 -24.11 -0.18 -19.44
N ASP A 121 -23.96 -0.91 -20.55
CA ASP A 121 -24.65 -2.16 -20.86
C ASP A 121 -23.72 -3.37 -21.09
N GLY A 122 -22.49 -3.35 -20.55
CA GLY A 122 -21.54 -4.46 -20.72
C GLY A 122 -20.78 -4.46 -22.06
N GLY A 123 -21.02 -3.46 -22.92
CA GLY A 123 -20.33 -3.28 -24.20
C GLY A 123 -18.95 -2.63 -24.07
N ASP A 124 -18.21 -2.56 -25.19
CA ASP A 124 -16.90 -1.92 -25.25
C ASP A 124 -16.97 -0.45 -24.79
N LEU A 125 -16.02 -0.02 -23.95
CA LEU A 125 -15.96 1.37 -23.48
C LEU A 125 -15.60 2.38 -24.56
N ILE A 126 -14.80 1.94 -25.51
CA ILE A 126 -14.53 2.71 -26.72
C ILE A 126 -15.25 1.93 -27.81
N PRO A 127 -16.41 2.41 -28.30
CA PRO A 127 -17.08 1.73 -29.39
C PRO A 127 -16.11 1.66 -30.58
N ALA A 128 -15.97 0.49 -31.19
CA ALA A 128 -15.22 0.36 -32.43
C ALA A 128 -15.74 1.42 -33.42
N ARG A 129 -14.84 2.22 -34.00
CA ARG A 129 -15.22 3.24 -34.99
C ARG A 129 -15.92 2.53 -36.15
N THR A 130 -17.24 2.65 -36.22
CA THR A 130 -18.00 2.25 -37.40
C THR A 130 -17.75 3.30 -38.48
N LEU A 131 -17.31 2.87 -39.67
CA LEU A 131 -17.23 3.77 -40.82
C LEU A 131 -18.60 4.38 -41.07
N THR A 132 -18.66 5.68 -41.32
CA THR A 132 -19.89 6.29 -41.81
C THR A 132 -20.20 5.75 -43.21
N LYS A 133 -21.45 5.88 -43.67
CA LYS A 133 -21.84 5.42 -45.02
C LYS A 133 -20.99 6.09 -46.12
N GLU A 134 -20.58 7.33 -45.89
CA GLU A 134 -19.74 8.12 -46.79
C GLU A 134 -18.29 7.61 -46.80
N GLU A 135 -17.71 7.38 -45.62
CA GLU A 135 -16.36 6.81 -45.49
C GLU A 135 -16.30 5.39 -46.07
N ALA A 136 -17.38 4.60 -45.94
CA ALA A 136 -17.48 3.26 -46.51
C ALA A 136 -17.51 3.30 -48.04
N ALA A 137 -18.29 4.22 -48.62
CA ALA A 137 -18.34 4.40 -50.07
C ALA A 137 -16.96 4.82 -50.63
N GLU A 138 -16.25 5.69 -49.92
CA GLU A 138 -14.91 6.14 -50.29
C GLU A 138 -13.87 5.00 -50.19
N LEU A 139 -13.96 4.17 -49.15
CA LEU A 139 -13.14 2.96 -49.01
C LEU A 139 -13.41 1.95 -50.13
N PHE A 140 -14.68 1.72 -50.48
CA PHE A 140 -15.02 0.81 -51.59
C PHE A 140 -14.51 1.32 -52.92
N LYS A 141 -14.60 2.64 -53.16
CA LYS A 141 -14.08 3.25 -54.38
C LYS A 141 -12.56 3.12 -54.48
N THR A 142 -11.85 3.44 -53.41
CA THR A 142 -10.39 3.31 -53.36
C THR A 142 -9.90 1.87 -53.46
N LEU A 143 -10.65 0.88 -52.97
CA LEU A 143 -10.33 -0.53 -53.14
C LEU A 143 -10.52 -1.01 -54.59
N ASN A 144 -11.60 -0.59 -55.25
CA ASN A 144 -11.87 -0.91 -56.67
C ASN A 144 -10.91 -0.23 -57.66
N GLU A 145 -10.25 0.86 -57.26
CA GLU A 145 -9.22 1.51 -58.09
C GLU A 145 -7.83 0.88 -57.91
N LYS A 146 -7.63 0.10 -56.85
CA LYS A 146 -6.32 -0.45 -56.46
C LYS A 146 -6.15 -1.94 -56.79
N TYR A 147 -7.24 -2.63 -57.13
CA TYR A 147 -7.32 -4.02 -57.59
C TYR A 147 -8.19 -4.11 -58.83
#